data_AF-A0A0G0KDK3-F1
#
_entry.id   AF-A0A0G0KDK3-F1
#
_cell.length_a   1.000
_cell.length_b   1.000
_cell.length_c   1.000
_cell.angle_alpha   90.00
_cell.angle_beta   90.00
_cell.angle_gamma   90.00
#
_symmetry.space_group_name_H-M   'P 1'
#
loop_
_entity.id
_entity.type
_entity.pdbx_description
1 polymer ?
#
loop_
_entity_poly.entity_id
_entity_poly.type
_entity_poly.pdbx_seq_one_letter_code
_entity_poly.pdbx_strand_id
1 'polypeptide(L)'
;MAAIFNKFKIPTLLGLGIIILGIAIGIFMILREQIFITRATPDITPKNIILSNIEDLSLTVSWQTPTEVISFLSFGPTGNEQVAIDDRDGNTPQAHSMHYITLKNLQPNTTYKYRIISGKLKSEIFEVTTASPPTAQNGQKPVIGSVLEENEPLNEGVAYLSISGAVTQSALIKNSGNFLIPLSFARKTDLSDVFTPIGNETAKVTIISGKGEVSAIFNLQSFQLLPPLKIGQNVDLTVPSDNQRKKFDLNKDGLINTSDYALVLKNKADLNGDGTFDQKDLDLIQKQINQ
;
A
#
# COMPACT_ATOMS: atom_id res chain seq x y z
N MET A 1 64.58 -62.44 -28.28
CA MET A 1 65.55 -61.33 -28.13
C MET A 1 64.94 -60.33 -27.15
N ALA A 2 65.52 -60.14 -25.97
CA ALA A 2 64.95 -59.32 -24.90
C ALA A 2 65.05 -57.82 -25.23
N ALA A 3 63.94 -57.08 -25.16
CA ALA A 3 63.92 -55.63 -25.32
C ALA A 3 64.32 -54.96 -23.99
N ILE A 4 65.45 -54.26 -24.02
CA ILE A 4 65.99 -53.48 -22.90
C ILE A 4 65.12 -52.22 -22.74
N PHE A 5 64.31 -52.13 -21.69
CA PHE A 5 63.69 -50.88 -21.29
C PHE A 5 64.76 -49.93 -20.75
N ASN A 6 65.20 -49.00 -21.59
CA ASN A 6 66.13 -47.94 -21.20
C ASN A 6 65.40 -47.01 -20.21
N LYS A 7 65.83 -47.00 -18.95
CA LYS A 7 65.24 -46.14 -17.90
C LYS A 7 65.56 -44.68 -18.23
N PHE A 8 64.62 -43.96 -18.83
CA PHE A 8 64.73 -42.52 -19.07
C PHE A 8 64.84 -41.80 -17.72
N LYS A 9 66.05 -41.42 -17.33
CA LYS A 9 66.31 -40.67 -16.09
C LYS A 9 66.26 -39.18 -16.43
N ILE A 10 65.23 -38.49 -15.96
CA ILE A 10 65.21 -37.03 -16.01
C ILE A 10 66.31 -36.55 -15.06
N PRO A 11 67.30 -35.75 -15.50
CA PRO A 11 68.28 -35.16 -14.60
C PRO A 11 67.56 -34.37 -13.51
N THR A 12 67.91 -34.59 -12.25
CA THR A 12 67.20 -34.00 -11.09
C THR A 12 67.07 -32.48 -11.19
N LEU A 13 68.07 -31.80 -11.77
CA LEU A 13 68.06 -30.35 -12.01
C LEU A 13 66.99 -29.91 -13.03
N LEU A 14 66.73 -30.73 -14.06
CA LEU A 14 65.73 -30.47 -15.08
C LEU A 14 64.31 -30.64 -14.52
N GLY A 15 64.11 -31.67 -13.70
CA GLY A 15 62.85 -31.88 -12.97
C GLY A 15 62.56 -30.73 -11.99
N LEU A 16 63.57 -30.28 -11.25
CA LEU A 16 63.44 -29.17 -10.29
C LEU A 16 63.12 -27.84 -11.00
N GLY A 17 63.74 -27.57 -12.16
CA GLY A 17 63.47 -26.37 -12.95
C GLY A 17 62.02 -26.29 -13.43
N ILE A 18 61.44 -27.41 -13.89
CA ILE A 18 60.04 -27.48 -14.31
C ILE A 18 59.09 -27.22 -13.14
N ILE A 19 59.40 -27.76 -11.96
CA ILE A 19 58.59 -27.54 -10.75
C ILE A 19 58.61 -26.07 -10.34
N ILE A 20 59.78 -25.43 -10.31
CA ILE A 20 59.90 -24.01 -9.95
C ILE A 20 59.15 -23.14 -10.96
N LEU A 21 59.27 -23.45 -12.26
CA LEU A 21 58.56 -22.72 -13.30
C LEU A 21 57.04 -22.88 -13.18
N GLY A 22 56.57 -24.10 -12.91
CA GLY A 22 55.15 -24.38 -12.68
C GLY A 22 54.59 -23.64 -11.47
N ILE A 23 55.35 -23.58 -10.37
CA ILE A 23 54.98 -22.83 -9.16
C ILE A 23 54.94 -21.33 -9.46
N ALA A 24 55.95 -20.79 -10.15
CA ALA A 24 56.00 -19.38 -10.50
C ALA A 24 54.81 -18.97 -11.38
N ILE A 25 54.45 -19.79 -12.38
CA ILE A 25 53.28 -19.56 -13.23
C ILE A 25 51.99 -19.68 -12.41
N GLY A 26 51.88 -20.69 -11.54
CA GLY A 26 50.71 -20.86 -10.67
C GLY A 26 50.49 -19.67 -9.73
N ILE A 27 51.56 -19.20 -9.09
CA ILE A 27 51.52 -17.99 -8.24
C ILE A 27 51.16 -16.76 -9.08
N PHE A 28 51.75 -16.61 -10.27
CA PHE A 28 51.43 -15.50 -11.17
C PHE A 28 49.96 -15.49 -11.61
N MET A 29 49.35 -16.67 -11.81
CA MET A 29 47.93 -16.78 -12.14
C MET A 29 47.02 -16.53 -10.92
N ILE A 30 47.43 -16.96 -9.72
CA ILE A 30 46.71 -16.70 -8.47
C ILE A 30 46.74 -15.23 -8.08
N LEU A 31 47.88 -14.55 -8.27
CA LEU A 31 48.03 -13.12 -7.97
C LEU A 31 47.31 -12.21 -8.97
N ARG A 32 46.88 -12.74 -10.13
CA ARG A 32 45.93 -12.06 -11.01
C ARG A 32 44.51 -12.34 -10.52
N GLU A 33 44.14 -11.71 -9.42
CA GLU A 33 42.75 -11.68 -9.00
C GLU A 33 41.88 -11.15 -10.15
N GLN A 34 41.07 -12.03 -10.75
CA GLN A 34 39.99 -11.58 -11.62
C GLN A 34 38.94 -10.94 -10.71
N ILE A 35 39.02 -9.62 -10.55
CA ILE A 35 38.00 -8.85 -9.85
C ILE A 35 36.72 -8.88 -10.71
N PHE A 36 35.90 -9.91 -10.53
CA PHE A 36 34.54 -9.93 -11.05
C PHE A 36 33.70 -8.97 -10.23
N ILE A 37 33.69 -7.68 -10.59
CA ILE A 37 32.71 -6.74 -10.04
C ILE A 37 31.36 -7.11 -10.65
N THR A 38 30.59 -7.95 -9.97
CA THR A 38 29.20 -8.22 -10.34
C THR A 38 28.39 -6.95 -10.09
N ARG A 39 28.11 -6.20 -11.16
CA ARG A 39 27.14 -5.10 -11.12
C ARG A 39 25.75 -5.71 -11.19
N ALA A 40 25.18 -6.10 -10.06
CA ALA A 40 23.76 -6.43 -9.99
C ALA A 40 22.96 -5.19 -10.40
N THR A 41 22.11 -5.31 -11.42
CA THR A 41 21.15 -4.25 -11.77
C THR A 41 20.17 -4.08 -10.61
N PRO A 42 19.79 -2.83 -10.25
CA PRO A 42 18.75 -2.58 -9.25
C PRO A 42 17.49 -3.39 -9.52
N ASP A 43 16.89 -3.97 -8.47
CA ASP A 43 15.61 -4.69 -8.59
C ASP A 43 14.49 -3.67 -8.81
N ILE A 44 13.94 -3.68 -10.03
CA ILE A 44 12.85 -2.80 -10.46
C ILE A 44 11.55 -3.58 -10.68
N THR A 45 11.46 -4.80 -10.17
CA THR A 45 10.29 -5.67 -10.33
C THR A 45 9.10 -5.08 -9.56
N PRO A 46 7.95 -4.84 -10.22
CA PRO A 46 6.73 -4.43 -9.54
C PRO A 46 6.30 -5.44 -8.49
N LYS A 47 5.96 -4.96 -7.28
CA LYS A 47 5.46 -5.72 -6.13
C LYS A 47 4.18 -5.06 -5.62
N ASN A 48 3.36 -5.81 -4.89
CA ASN A 48 2.12 -5.30 -4.27
C ASN A 48 1.23 -4.56 -5.27
N ILE A 49 0.96 -5.19 -6.42
CA ILE A 49 0.11 -4.62 -7.46
C ILE A 49 -1.34 -4.63 -6.96
N ILE A 50 -1.93 -3.45 -6.82
CA ILE A 50 -3.29 -3.27 -6.31
C ILE A 50 -4.11 -2.50 -7.36
N LEU A 51 -5.24 -3.09 -7.72
CA LEU A 51 -6.29 -2.48 -8.52
C LEU A 51 -7.35 -1.88 -7.58
N SER A 52 -7.72 -0.64 -7.83
CA SER A 52 -8.65 0.13 -7.00
C SER A 52 -9.43 1.13 -7.83
N ASN A 53 -10.43 1.78 -7.20
CA ASN A 53 -11.26 2.82 -7.83
C ASN A 53 -11.82 2.38 -9.19
N ILE A 54 -12.30 1.13 -9.31
CA ILE A 54 -12.84 0.63 -10.58
C ILE A 54 -14.20 1.28 -10.82
N GLU A 55 -14.23 2.27 -11.70
CA GLU A 55 -15.41 3.01 -12.13
C GLU A 55 -15.81 2.59 -13.56
N ASP A 56 -16.82 3.25 -14.11
CA ASP A 56 -17.29 3.02 -15.48
C ASP A 56 -16.37 3.65 -16.52
N LEU A 57 -15.75 4.80 -16.21
CA LEU A 57 -14.87 5.54 -17.13
C LEU A 57 -13.41 5.59 -16.69
N SER A 58 -13.09 5.04 -15.52
CA SER A 58 -11.75 5.10 -14.95
C SER A 58 -11.43 3.88 -14.08
N LEU A 59 -10.15 3.63 -13.86
CA LEU A 59 -9.65 2.71 -12.84
C LEU A 59 -8.25 3.13 -12.42
N THR A 60 -7.85 2.74 -11.22
CA THR A 60 -6.51 3.01 -10.69
C THR A 60 -5.73 1.71 -10.52
N VAL A 61 -4.48 1.71 -10.95
CA VAL A 61 -3.51 0.66 -10.62
C VAL A 61 -2.36 1.29 -9.84
N SER A 62 -1.94 0.62 -8.78
CA SER A 62 -0.81 1.03 -7.95
C SER A 62 0.09 -0.15 -7.66
N TRP A 63 1.38 0.12 -7.46
CA TRP A 63 2.38 -0.90 -7.14
C TRP A 63 3.62 -0.26 -6.51
N GLN A 64 4.50 -1.10 -5.97
CA GLN A 64 5.79 -0.70 -5.42
C GLN A 64 6.94 -1.27 -6.24
N THR A 65 8.04 -0.55 -6.27
CA THR A 65 9.34 -1.03 -6.76
C THR A 65 10.37 -0.86 -5.64
N PRO A 66 11.31 -1.81 -5.46
CA PRO A 66 12.33 -1.71 -4.40
C PRO A 66 13.27 -0.50 -4.52
N THR A 67 13.41 0.05 -5.73
CA THR A 67 14.22 1.23 -6.02
C THR A 67 13.45 2.14 -6.97
N GLU A 68 13.64 3.45 -6.84
CA GLU A 68 13.02 4.43 -7.73
C GLU A 68 13.33 4.15 -9.21
N VAL A 69 12.27 4.06 -10.01
CA VAL A 69 12.37 3.75 -11.44
C VAL A 69 11.25 4.44 -12.20
N ILE A 70 11.51 4.83 -13.45
CA ILE A 70 10.42 5.26 -14.33
C ILE A 70 9.55 4.05 -14.65
N SER A 71 8.29 4.11 -14.23
CA SER A 71 7.31 3.06 -14.50
C SER A 71 5.97 3.65 -14.93
N PHE A 72 5.30 2.96 -15.85
CA PHE A 72 4.04 3.40 -16.45
C PHE A 72 3.19 2.20 -16.87
N LEU A 73 1.91 2.44 -17.14
CA LEU A 73 1.00 1.44 -17.68
C LEU A 73 0.97 1.51 -19.21
N SER A 74 0.94 0.34 -19.83
CA SER A 74 0.59 0.16 -21.23
C SER A 74 -0.74 -0.59 -21.28
N PHE A 75 -1.76 -0.05 -21.95
CA PHE A 75 -3.11 -0.61 -21.96
C PHE A 75 -3.80 -0.48 -23.31
N GLY A 76 -4.76 -1.36 -23.60
CA GLY A 76 -5.50 -1.37 -24.88
C GLY A 76 -5.17 -2.59 -25.75
N PRO A 77 -5.74 -2.68 -26.96
CA PRO A 77 -5.54 -3.82 -27.85
C PRO A 77 -4.10 -3.88 -28.36
N THR A 78 -3.57 -5.10 -28.51
CA THR A 78 -2.22 -5.32 -29.01
C THR A 78 -2.02 -4.64 -30.37
N GLY A 79 -1.00 -3.79 -30.46
CA GLY A 79 -0.69 -3.00 -31.67
C GLY A 79 -1.28 -1.58 -31.67
N ASN A 80 -2.18 -1.25 -30.74
CA ASN A 80 -2.67 0.12 -30.51
C ASN A 80 -2.74 0.40 -29.00
N GLU A 81 -1.63 0.10 -28.32
CA GLU A 81 -1.48 0.28 -26.89
C GLU A 81 -1.31 1.77 -26.56
N GLN A 82 -2.08 2.26 -25.61
CA GLN A 82 -1.93 3.58 -25.00
C GLN A 82 -1.01 3.49 -23.78
N VAL A 83 -0.41 4.63 -23.42
CA VAL A 83 0.45 4.75 -22.24
C VAL A 83 -0.20 5.69 -21.24
N ALA A 84 -0.21 5.30 -19.96
CA ALA A 84 -0.59 6.15 -18.84
C ALA A 84 0.56 6.20 -17.83
N ILE A 85 0.88 7.41 -17.38
CA ILE A 85 2.01 7.72 -16.49
C ILE A 85 1.49 8.07 -15.09
N ASP A 86 2.37 8.18 -14.11
CA ASP A 86 1.99 8.43 -12.73
C ASP A 86 1.15 9.70 -12.59
N ASP A 87 0.10 9.65 -11.74
CA ASP A 87 -0.83 10.77 -11.55
C ASP A 87 -0.15 12.01 -10.95
N ARG A 88 1.05 11.86 -10.36
CA ARG A 88 1.88 12.96 -9.87
C ARG A 88 2.74 13.61 -10.96
N ASP A 89 2.94 12.90 -12.07
CA ASP A 89 3.79 13.35 -13.16
C ASP A 89 3.03 14.32 -14.08
N GLY A 90 3.76 15.26 -14.66
CA GLY A 90 3.24 16.14 -15.70
C GLY A 90 3.17 15.43 -17.06
N ASN A 91 3.83 15.99 -18.07
CA ASN A 91 3.93 15.33 -19.39
C ASN A 91 5.15 14.41 -19.51
N THR A 92 5.95 14.28 -18.45
CA THR A 92 7.23 13.56 -18.47
C THR A 92 7.30 12.61 -17.28
N PRO A 93 7.40 11.29 -17.52
CA PRO A 93 7.51 10.30 -16.46
C PRO A 93 8.71 10.58 -15.55
N GLN A 94 8.50 10.50 -14.24
CA GLN A 94 9.57 10.57 -13.23
C GLN A 94 9.79 9.20 -12.58
N ALA A 95 10.93 9.07 -11.92
CA ALA A 95 11.24 7.87 -11.14
C ALA A 95 10.53 7.95 -9.79
N HIS A 96 9.82 6.88 -9.43
CA HIS A 96 9.16 6.74 -8.12
C HIS A 96 9.40 5.33 -7.59
N SER A 97 9.27 5.15 -6.27
CA SER A 97 9.29 3.84 -5.62
C SER A 97 7.89 3.30 -5.38
N MET A 98 6.93 4.21 -5.15
CA MET A 98 5.50 3.94 -5.15
C MET A 98 4.92 4.45 -6.46
N HIS A 99 4.09 3.69 -7.15
CA HIS A 99 3.44 4.12 -8.39
C HIS A 99 1.93 4.14 -8.21
N TYR A 100 1.28 5.17 -8.76
CA TYR A 100 -0.16 5.34 -8.71
C TYR A 100 -0.65 5.96 -10.02
N ILE A 101 -1.35 5.16 -10.82
CA ILE A 101 -1.74 5.53 -12.18
C ILE A 101 -3.24 5.33 -12.34
N THR A 102 -3.94 6.40 -12.75
CA THR A 102 -5.35 6.34 -13.11
C THR A 102 -5.51 6.29 -14.63
N LEU A 103 -6.05 5.17 -15.12
CA LEU A 103 -6.52 5.07 -16.50
C LEU A 103 -7.85 5.82 -16.60
N LYS A 104 -7.96 6.75 -17.56
CA LYS A 104 -9.12 7.63 -17.75
C LYS A 104 -9.69 7.46 -19.16
N ASN A 105 -10.90 7.99 -19.38
CA ASN A 105 -11.59 7.97 -20.67
C ASN A 105 -11.85 6.54 -21.18
N LEU A 106 -12.10 5.61 -20.27
CA LEU A 106 -12.48 4.24 -20.59
C LEU A 106 -13.95 4.17 -20.99
N GLN A 107 -14.34 3.04 -21.57
CA GLN A 107 -15.74 2.74 -21.87
C GLN A 107 -16.35 1.91 -20.72
N PRO A 108 -17.62 2.16 -20.34
CA PRO A 108 -18.31 1.34 -19.34
C PRO A 108 -18.44 -0.12 -19.76
N ASN A 109 -18.52 -1.02 -18.78
CA ASN A 109 -18.72 -2.46 -18.98
C ASN A 109 -17.82 -3.07 -20.09
N THR A 110 -16.55 -2.67 -20.10
CA THR A 110 -15.59 -3.05 -21.14
C THR A 110 -14.34 -3.65 -20.50
N THR A 111 -13.91 -4.80 -21.02
CA THR A 111 -12.68 -5.46 -20.58
C THR A 111 -11.46 -4.82 -21.25
N TYR A 112 -10.53 -4.33 -20.43
CA TYR A 112 -9.24 -3.81 -20.84
C TYR A 112 -8.12 -4.76 -20.44
N LYS A 113 -7.13 -4.86 -21.31
CA LYS A 113 -5.85 -5.50 -20.99
C LYS A 113 -4.82 -4.42 -20.72
N TYR A 114 -4.00 -4.62 -19.69
CA TYR A 114 -2.90 -3.72 -19.35
C TYR A 114 -1.68 -4.49 -18.85
N ARG A 115 -0.53 -3.84 -18.87
CA ARG A 115 0.72 -4.33 -18.27
C ARG A 115 1.51 -3.17 -17.70
N ILE A 116 2.33 -3.47 -16.71
CA ILE A 116 3.26 -2.53 -16.10
C ILE A 116 4.58 -2.59 -16.88
N ILE A 117 5.09 -1.42 -17.25
CA ILE A 117 6.42 -1.25 -17.80
C ILE A 117 7.26 -0.57 -16.71
N SER A 118 8.30 -1.24 -16.24
CA SER A 118 9.21 -0.73 -15.21
C SER A 118 10.62 -0.73 -15.76
N GLY A 119 11.14 0.45 -16.13
CA GLY A 119 12.38 0.56 -16.89
C GLY A 119 12.35 -0.27 -18.17
N LYS A 120 13.14 -1.35 -18.22
CA LYS A 120 13.16 -2.32 -19.35
C LYS A 120 12.32 -3.58 -19.10
N LEU A 121 11.82 -3.76 -17.89
CA LEU A 121 11.01 -4.91 -17.50
C LEU A 121 9.56 -4.68 -17.91
N LYS A 122 8.91 -5.75 -18.40
CA LYS A 122 7.48 -5.78 -18.66
C LYS A 122 6.86 -6.86 -17.77
N SER A 123 5.78 -6.52 -17.08
CA SER A 123 5.01 -7.51 -16.33
C SER A 123 4.27 -8.46 -17.27
N GLU A 124 3.61 -9.46 -16.68
CA GLU A 124 2.51 -10.17 -17.33
C GLU A 124 1.36 -9.22 -17.69
N ILE A 125 0.45 -9.70 -18.54
CA ILE A 125 -0.75 -8.96 -18.94
C ILE A 125 -1.84 -9.23 -17.90
N PHE A 126 -2.41 -8.15 -17.39
CA PHE A 126 -3.57 -8.16 -16.51
C PHE A 126 -4.83 -7.80 -17.31
N GLU A 127 -5.98 -8.30 -16.85
CA GLU A 127 -7.28 -7.98 -17.41
C GLU A 127 -8.20 -7.41 -16.33
N VAL A 128 -8.98 -6.39 -16.69
CA VAL A 128 -9.94 -5.74 -15.80
C VAL A 128 -11.14 -5.30 -16.62
N THR A 129 -12.33 -5.42 -16.04
CA THR A 129 -13.56 -4.91 -16.65
C THR A 129 -14.00 -3.67 -15.89
N THR A 130 -14.30 -2.57 -16.60
CA THR A 130 -14.87 -1.35 -16.02
C THR A 130 -16.29 -1.58 -15.54
N ALA A 131 -16.73 -0.78 -14.59
CA ALA A 131 -18.06 -0.92 -14.02
C ALA A 131 -19.18 -0.57 -15.01
N SER A 132 -20.39 -1.03 -14.70
CA SER A 132 -21.58 -0.55 -15.39
C SER A 132 -21.80 0.95 -15.11
N PRO A 133 -22.44 1.69 -16.03
CA PRO A 133 -22.84 3.07 -15.79
C PRO A 133 -23.66 3.16 -14.49
N PRO A 134 -23.36 4.11 -13.60
CA PRO A 134 -24.02 4.19 -12.31
C PRO A 134 -25.51 4.55 -12.51
N THR A 135 -26.41 3.84 -11.81
CA THR A 135 -27.85 4.13 -11.91
C THR A 135 -28.28 5.32 -11.05
N ALA A 136 -27.47 5.65 -10.03
CA ALA A 136 -27.63 6.80 -9.16
C ALA A 136 -26.26 7.29 -8.67
N GLN A 137 -26.18 8.57 -8.31
CA GLN A 137 -25.04 9.09 -7.56
C GLN A 137 -25.24 8.77 -6.08
N ASN A 138 -24.22 8.27 -5.39
CA ASN A 138 -24.26 8.20 -3.93
C ASN A 138 -23.70 9.52 -3.35
N GLY A 139 -24.36 10.06 -2.33
CA GLY A 139 -23.94 11.28 -1.62
C GLY A 139 -22.94 11.00 -0.50
N GLN A 140 -22.14 9.94 -0.61
CA GLN A 140 -21.26 9.54 0.49
C GLN A 140 -20.15 10.55 0.67
N LYS A 141 -19.93 10.89 1.94
CA LYS A 141 -18.84 11.76 2.34
C LYS A 141 -17.52 11.00 2.19
N PRO A 142 -16.45 11.68 1.77
CA PRO A 142 -15.15 11.05 1.63
C PRO A 142 -14.57 10.62 2.98
N VAL A 143 -13.67 9.64 2.95
CA VAL A 143 -12.81 9.33 4.10
C VAL A 143 -11.56 10.21 4.00
N ILE A 144 -11.33 11.00 5.04
CA ILE A 144 -10.22 11.95 5.14
C ILE A 144 -9.34 11.51 6.30
N GLY A 145 -8.03 11.58 6.11
CA GLY A 145 -7.08 11.32 7.18
C GLY A 145 -5.72 11.91 6.90
N SER A 146 -4.83 11.78 7.88
CA SER A 146 -3.44 12.17 7.77
C SER A 146 -2.53 11.07 8.30
N VAL A 147 -1.31 11.03 7.77
CA VAL A 147 -0.31 10.03 8.10
C VAL A 147 1.00 10.71 8.44
N LEU A 148 1.61 10.26 9.52
CA LEU A 148 2.89 10.73 10.02
C LEU A 148 3.92 9.60 9.97
N GLU A 149 5.12 9.94 9.54
CA GLU A 149 6.34 9.17 9.80
C GLU A 149 6.99 9.77 11.04
N GLU A 150 7.01 9.01 12.14
CA GLU A 150 7.41 9.49 13.47
C GLU A 150 6.55 10.68 13.96
N ASN A 151 6.96 11.91 13.61
CA ASN A 151 6.25 13.17 13.90
C ASN A 151 6.18 14.11 12.69
N GLU A 152 6.69 13.72 11.54
CA GLU A 152 6.64 14.52 10.31
C GLU A 152 5.56 13.98 9.36
N PRO A 153 4.93 14.83 8.54
CA PRO A 153 3.97 14.37 7.54
C PRO A 153 4.61 13.41 6.54
N LEU A 154 3.93 12.29 6.27
CA LEU A 154 4.37 11.35 5.25
C LEU A 154 4.30 12.01 3.86
N ASN A 155 5.39 11.97 3.11
CA ASN A 155 5.52 12.67 1.83
C ASN A 155 5.18 11.80 0.60
N GLU A 156 5.19 10.48 0.73
CA GLU A 156 4.88 9.54 -0.35
C GLU A 156 4.15 8.31 0.20
N GLY A 157 3.06 7.91 -0.45
CA GLY A 157 2.33 6.69 -0.12
C GLY A 157 0.94 6.67 -0.73
N VAL A 158 0.25 5.55 -0.55
CA VAL A 158 -1.13 5.36 -1.00
C VAL A 158 -1.97 4.86 0.17
N ALA A 159 -3.11 5.50 0.38
CA ALA A 159 -4.13 5.04 1.30
C ALA A 159 -5.14 4.18 0.54
N TYR A 160 -5.37 2.96 1.03
CA TYR A 160 -6.33 2.00 0.50
C TYR A 160 -7.46 1.79 1.50
N LEU A 161 -8.69 1.95 1.06
CA LEU A 161 -9.89 1.75 1.86
C LEU A 161 -10.60 0.49 1.41
N SER A 162 -10.72 -0.47 2.32
CA SER A 162 -11.47 -1.70 2.15
C SER A 162 -12.76 -1.64 2.95
N ILE A 163 -13.88 -1.91 2.29
CA ILE A 163 -15.21 -1.99 2.88
C ILE A 163 -15.85 -3.29 2.38
N SER A 164 -16.51 -4.02 3.26
CA SER A 164 -17.20 -5.25 2.87
C SER A 164 -18.26 -4.96 1.80
N GLY A 165 -18.23 -5.70 0.69
CA GLY A 165 -19.16 -5.53 -0.43
C GLY A 165 -18.79 -4.44 -1.44
N ALA A 166 -17.74 -3.65 -1.19
CA ALA A 166 -17.25 -2.63 -2.11
C ALA A 166 -15.89 -3.01 -2.74
N VAL A 167 -15.63 -2.49 -3.94
CA VAL A 167 -14.28 -2.48 -4.53
C VAL A 167 -13.37 -1.60 -3.68
N THR A 168 -12.11 -2.02 -3.51
CA THR A 168 -11.10 -1.21 -2.82
C THR A 168 -11.02 0.19 -3.43
N GLN A 169 -11.16 1.20 -2.58
CA GLN A 169 -10.93 2.59 -2.96
C GLN A 169 -9.52 3.00 -2.57
N SER A 170 -8.94 3.96 -3.26
CA SER A 170 -7.62 4.47 -2.92
C SER A 170 -7.43 5.94 -3.21
N ALA A 171 -6.45 6.54 -2.55
CA ALA A 171 -5.98 7.88 -2.85
C ALA A 171 -4.48 8.00 -2.58
N LEU A 172 -3.82 8.86 -3.36
CA LEU A 172 -2.46 9.30 -3.08
C LEU A 172 -2.40 10.11 -1.78
N ILE A 173 -1.35 9.87 -1.01
CA ILE A 173 -0.96 10.71 0.11
C ILE A 173 -0.21 11.92 -0.46
N LYS A 174 -0.67 13.13 -0.12
CA LYS A 174 -0.04 14.38 -0.53
C LYS A 174 1.18 14.69 0.33
N ASN A 175 2.05 15.59 -0.11
CA ASN A 175 3.25 16.02 0.62
C ASN A 175 2.99 16.55 2.05
N SER A 176 1.75 16.89 2.39
CA SER A 176 1.32 17.29 3.73
C SER A 176 0.84 16.12 4.61
N GLY A 177 1.08 14.86 4.22
CA GLY A 177 0.63 13.66 4.92
C GLY A 177 -0.86 13.36 4.79
N ASN A 178 -1.63 14.22 4.11
CA ASN A 178 -3.08 14.10 4.03
C ASN A 178 -3.53 13.28 2.83
N PHE A 179 -4.61 12.51 3.02
CA PHE A 179 -5.31 11.81 1.94
C PHE A 179 -6.82 12.08 2.01
N LEU A 180 -7.47 11.95 0.86
CA LEU A 180 -8.92 12.05 0.72
C LEU A 180 -9.37 10.97 -0.26
N ILE A 181 -10.11 9.99 0.25
CA ILE A 181 -10.66 8.89 -0.55
C ILE A 181 -12.13 9.21 -0.84
N PRO A 182 -12.48 9.58 -2.09
CA PRO A 182 -13.87 9.82 -2.46
C PRO A 182 -14.66 8.51 -2.46
N LEU A 183 -15.89 8.56 -1.95
CA LEU A 183 -16.81 7.41 -1.93
C LEU A 183 -17.99 7.56 -2.89
N SER A 184 -18.13 8.73 -3.52
CA SER A 184 -19.22 9.09 -4.45
C SER A 184 -19.41 8.10 -5.59
N PHE A 185 -18.31 7.45 -6.00
CA PHE A 185 -18.26 6.49 -7.10
C PHE A 185 -17.82 5.09 -6.66
N ALA A 186 -17.73 4.82 -5.35
CA ALA A 186 -17.39 3.49 -4.87
C ALA A 186 -18.37 2.46 -5.45
N ARG A 187 -17.85 1.40 -6.08
CA ARG A 187 -18.66 0.36 -6.73
C ARG A 187 -18.78 -0.86 -5.85
N LYS A 188 -19.87 -1.61 -6.02
CA LYS A 188 -20.01 -2.96 -5.46
C LYS A 188 -18.93 -3.87 -6.05
N THR A 189 -18.59 -4.93 -5.31
CA THR A 189 -17.59 -5.94 -5.75
C THR A 189 -17.93 -6.61 -7.09
N ASP A 190 -19.22 -6.69 -7.45
CA ASP A 190 -19.68 -7.23 -8.74
C ASP A 190 -19.67 -6.20 -9.88
N LEU A 191 -19.30 -4.95 -9.59
CA LEU A 191 -19.26 -3.82 -10.53
C LEU A 191 -20.61 -3.48 -11.19
N SER A 192 -21.71 -4.00 -10.64
CA SER A 192 -23.03 -3.84 -11.25
C SER A 192 -23.60 -2.43 -11.05
N ASP A 193 -23.26 -1.80 -9.92
CA ASP A 193 -23.76 -0.48 -9.55
C ASP A 193 -22.90 0.15 -8.43
N VAL A 194 -23.28 1.35 -8.03
CA VAL A 194 -22.71 2.08 -6.90
C VAL A 194 -22.96 1.33 -5.58
N PHE A 195 -21.94 1.32 -4.73
CA PHE A 195 -22.00 0.79 -3.37
C PHE A 195 -22.71 1.78 -2.45
N THR A 196 -23.66 1.28 -1.65
CA THR A 196 -24.41 2.06 -0.66
C THR A 196 -24.34 1.35 0.69
N PRO A 197 -23.64 1.92 1.70
CA PRO A 197 -23.61 1.41 3.05
C PRO A 197 -25.03 1.36 3.64
N ILE A 198 -25.33 0.28 4.35
CA ILE A 198 -26.56 0.01 5.08
C ILE A 198 -26.50 0.43 6.56
N GLY A 199 -25.31 0.79 7.09
CA GLY A 199 -25.23 1.65 8.29
C GLY A 199 -24.07 1.39 9.24
N ASN A 200 -23.65 0.14 9.43
CA ASN A 200 -22.62 -0.23 10.41
C ASN A 200 -21.40 -0.92 9.80
N GLU A 201 -21.13 -0.65 8.52
CA GLU A 201 -19.99 -1.23 7.85
C GLU A 201 -18.69 -0.87 8.54
N THR A 202 -17.97 -1.90 8.95
CA THR A 202 -16.58 -1.79 9.30
C THR A 202 -15.75 -1.55 8.04
N ALA A 203 -15.00 -0.46 8.05
CA ALA A 203 -14.02 -0.13 7.04
C ALA A 203 -12.61 -0.31 7.61
N LYS A 204 -11.67 -0.67 6.73
CA LYS A 204 -10.25 -0.70 7.04
C LYS A 204 -9.52 0.21 6.07
N VAL A 205 -8.85 1.24 6.58
CA VAL A 205 -7.83 1.94 5.80
C VAL A 205 -6.48 1.27 6.03
N THR A 206 -5.75 1.01 4.95
CA THR A 206 -4.36 0.52 4.97
C THR A 206 -3.54 1.51 4.17
N ILE A 207 -2.53 2.09 4.79
CA ILE A 207 -1.58 2.97 4.14
C ILE A 207 -0.30 2.20 3.89
N ILE A 208 0.19 2.30 2.66
CA ILE A 208 1.44 1.69 2.23
C ILE A 208 2.35 2.79 1.69
N SER A 209 3.60 2.80 2.14
CA SER A 209 4.64 3.71 1.65
C SER A 209 6.00 3.00 1.56
N GLY A 210 7.00 3.67 0.99
CA GLY A 210 8.39 3.20 1.03
C GLY A 210 9.00 3.18 2.44
N LYS A 211 8.31 3.76 3.45
CA LYS A 211 8.76 3.86 4.84
C LYS A 211 8.11 2.82 5.75
N GLY A 212 7.05 2.16 5.29
CA GLY A 212 6.34 1.15 6.04
C GLY A 212 4.84 1.20 5.79
N GLU A 213 4.09 0.58 6.69
CA GLU A 213 2.65 0.43 6.58
C GLU A 213 1.95 0.80 7.89
N VAL A 214 0.69 1.22 7.79
CA VAL A 214 -0.19 1.41 8.95
C VAL A 214 -1.63 1.11 8.56
N SER A 215 -2.37 0.49 9.48
CA SER A 215 -3.79 0.18 9.30
C SER A 215 -4.63 0.89 10.35
N ALA A 216 -5.82 1.34 9.98
CA ALA A 216 -6.87 1.68 10.94
C ALA A 216 -8.20 1.02 10.58
N ILE A 217 -8.87 0.42 11.57
CA ILE A 217 -10.21 -0.18 11.45
C ILE A 217 -11.20 0.76 12.13
N PHE A 218 -12.35 1.04 11.49
CA PHE A 218 -13.35 1.99 12.00
C PHE A 218 -14.74 1.70 11.44
N ASN A 219 -15.78 2.25 12.09
CA ASN A 219 -17.13 2.29 11.52
C ASN A 219 -17.23 3.45 10.51
N LEU A 220 -17.64 3.14 9.28
CA LEU A 220 -17.64 4.08 8.15
C LEU A 220 -18.57 5.29 8.36
N GLN A 221 -19.70 5.11 9.05
CA GLN A 221 -20.63 6.21 9.33
C GLN A 221 -20.18 7.06 10.52
N SER A 222 -19.53 6.42 11.50
CA SER A 222 -19.00 7.10 12.70
C SER A 222 -17.73 7.90 12.42
N PHE A 223 -16.91 7.47 11.46
CA PHE A 223 -15.60 8.06 11.19
C PHE A 223 -15.38 8.36 9.70
N GLN A 224 -15.65 9.61 9.32
CA GLN A 224 -15.26 10.17 8.01
C GLN A 224 -13.96 10.97 8.08
N LEU A 225 -13.61 11.47 9.26
CA LEU A 225 -12.33 12.11 9.54
C LEU A 225 -11.57 11.25 10.53
N LEU A 226 -10.49 10.64 10.05
CA LEU A 226 -9.63 9.78 10.84
C LEU A 226 -8.63 10.62 11.65
N PRO A 227 -8.29 10.19 12.88
CA PRO A 227 -7.18 10.78 13.60
C PRO A 227 -5.85 10.57 12.83
N PRO A 228 -4.82 11.37 13.10
CA PRO A 228 -3.50 11.16 12.50
C PRO A 228 -2.98 9.75 12.79
N LEU A 229 -2.64 9.02 11.72
CA LEU A 229 -2.08 7.67 11.79
C LEU A 229 -0.56 7.74 11.76
N LYS A 230 0.12 6.86 12.51
CA LYS A 230 1.58 6.78 12.53
C LYS A 230 2.05 5.48 11.92
N ILE A 231 3.04 5.55 11.02
CA ILE A 231 3.64 4.35 10.41
C ILE A 231 4.07 3.35 11.49
N GLY A 232 3.71 2.08 11.31
CA GLY A 232 3.99 1.00 12.26
C GLY A 232 3.03 0.89 13.45
N GLN A 233 2.07 1.83 13.61
CA GLN A 233 1.12 1.83 14.73
C GLN A 233 -0.30 1.57 14.22
N ASN A 234 -0.68 0.29 14.11
CA ASN A 234 -2.04 -0.07 13.74
C ASN A 234 -3.05 0.37 14.81
N VAL A 235 -4.20 0.86 14.38
CA VAL A 235 -5.24 1.41 15.26
C VAL A 235 -6.57 0.70 15.04
N ASP A 236 -7.27 0.40 16.13
CA ASP A 236 -8.67 -0.03 16.08
C ASP A 236 -9.54 1.06 16.72
N LEU A 237 -10.30 1.76 15.88
CA LEU A 237 -11.22 2.84 16.27
C LEU A 237 -12.65 2.32 16.52
N THR A 238 -12.88 1.01 16.36
CA THR A 238 -14.14 0.38 16.78
C THR A 238 -14.16 0.09 18.28
N VAL A 239 -13.00 0.22 18.93
CA VAL A 239 -12.85 0.06 20.37
C VAL A 239 -12.62 1.43 21.01
N PRO A 240 -13.32 1.78 22.10
CA PRO A 240 -13.06 3.03 22.80
C PRO A 240 -11.61 3.10 23.31
N SER A 241 -10.99 4.27 23.13
CA SER A 241 -9.66 4.54 23.70
C SER A 241 -9.67 4.47 25.23
N ASP A 242 -8.52 4.23 25.87
CA ASP A 242 -8.42 4.19 27.34
C ASP A 242 -8.92 5.47 28.01
N ASN A 243 -8.70 6.63 27.37
CA ASN A 243 -9.21 7.91 27.88
C ASN A 243 -10.73 8.00 27.74
N GLN A 244 -11.31 7.48 26.65
CA GLN A 244 -12.76 7.39 26.51
C GLN A 244 -13.36 6.40 27.52
N ARG A 245 -12.76 5.22 27.72
CA ARG A 245 -13.22 4.28 28.75
C ARG A 245 -13.18 4.91 30.13
N LYS A 246 -12.05 5.50 30.54
CA LYS A 246 -11.96 6.19 31.84
C LYS A 246 -13.02 7.28 32.05
N LYS A 247 -13.49 7.91 30.96
CA LYS A 247 -14.43 9.02 31.00
C LYS A 247 -15.89 8.58 30.91
N PHE A 248 -16.19 7.55 30.12
CA PHE A 248 -17.56 7.18 29.72
C PHE A 248 -17.98 5.78 30.14
N ASP A 249 -17.04 4.87 30.43
CA ASP A 249 -17.32 3.56 31.04
C ASP A 249 -17.39 3.77 32.57
N LEU A 250 -18.59 4.11 33.03
CA LEU A 250 -18.86 4.49 34.42
C LEU A 250 -19.00 3.26 35.32
N ASN A 251 -19.39 2.11 34.75
CA ASN A 251 -19.51 0.84 35.49
C ASN A 251 -18.21 0.01 35.48
N LYS A 252 -17.20 0.40 34.71
CA LYS A 252 -15.90 -0.25 34.53
C LYS A 252 -16.00 -1.67 33.98
N ASP A 253 -17.00 -1.94 33.14
CA ASP A 253 -17.18 -3.23 32.49
C ASP A 253 -16.39 -3.37 31.17
N GLY A 254 -15.73 -2.30 30.73
CA GLY A 254 -14.92 -2.24 29.52
C GLY A 254 -15.69 -1.85 28.27
N LEU A 255 -17.01 -1.67 28.35
CA LEU A 255 -17.89 -1.24 27.27
C LEU A 255 -18.46 0.14 27.60
N ILE A 256 -18.85 0.89 26.57
CA ILE A 256 -19.63 2.13 26.74
C ILE A 256 -21.00 1.84 26.13
N ASN A 257 -22.00 1.61 26.97
CA ASN A 257 -23.33 1.17 26.53
C ASN A 257 -24.47 1.86 27.29
N THR A 258 -25.70 1.39 27.08
CA THR A 258 -26.91 1.94 27.72
C THR A 258 -26.88 1.85 29.25
N SER A 259 -26.07 0.96 29.83
CA SER A 259 -25.85 0.87 31.27
C SER A 259 -25.11 2.11 31.80
N ASP A 260 -24.13 2.62 31.06
CA ASP A 260 -23.42 3.85 31.42
C ASP A 260 -24.31 5.07 31.26
N TYR A 261 -25.15 5.11 30.21
CA TYR A 261 -26.16 6.15 30.04
C TYR A 261 -27.08 6.26 31.27
N ALA A 262 -27.54 5.12 31.79
CA ALA A 262 -28.35 5.09 33.00
C ALA A 262 -27.58 5.60 34.23
N LEU A 263 -26.26 5.36 34.31
CA LEU A 263 -25.41 5.89 35.39
C LEU A 263 -25.22 7.40 35.28
N VAL A 264 -25.13 7.97 34.07
CA VAL A 264 -25.09 9.43 33.86
C VAL A 264 -26.36 10.07 34.42
N LEU A 265 -27.54 9.55 34.04
CA LEU A 265 -28.83 10.04 34.55
C LEU A 265 -28.95 9.88 36.06
N LYS A 266 -28.56 8.72 36.59
CA LYS A 266 -28.69 8.39 38.02
C LYS A 266 -27.77 9.25 38.89
N ASN A 267 -26.52 9.44 38.47
CA ASN A 267 -25.51 10.13 39.27
C ASN A 267 -25.39 11.63 38.92
N LYS A 268 -26.15 12.12 37.93
CA LYS A 268 -26.01 13.46 37.36
C LYS A 268 -24.55 13.76 37.01
N ALA A 269 -23.93 12.83 36.30
CA ALA A 269 -22.51 12.92 35.96
C ALA A 269 -22.29 14.04 34.95
N ASP A 270 -21.48 15.04 35.33
CA ASP A 270 -20.97 16.06 34.41
C ASP A 270 -19.81 15.44 33.61
N LEU A 271 -20.09 15.11 32.35
CA LEU A 271 -19.12 14.48 31.46
C LEU A 271 -18.31 15.53 30.69
N ASN A 272 -18.82 16.74 30.53
CA ASN A 272 -18.14 17.77 29.76
C ASN A 272 -17.19 18.64 30.63
N GLY A 273 -17.36 18.61 31.95
CA GLY A 273 -16.56 19.31 32.94
C GLY A 273 -16.93 20.78 33.14
N ASP A 274 -18.13 21.21 32.72
CA ASP A 274 -18.62 22.58 32.83
C ASP A 274 -19.25 22.91 34.20
N GLY A 275 -19.31 21.92 35.09
CA GLY A 275 -19.85 22.04 36.45
C GLY A 275 -21.36 21.87 36.53
N THR A 276 -22.05 21.58 35.43
CA THR A 276 -23.50 21.38 35.40
C THR A 276 -23.89 20.11 34.66
N PHE A 277 -24.82 19.33 35.24
CA PHE A 277 -25.42 18.22 34.53
C PHE A 277 -26.56 18.73 33.64
N ASP A 278 -26.37 18.68 32.31
CA ASP A 278 -27.32 19.16 31.32
C ASP A 278 -27.49 18.19 30.13
N GLN A 279 -28.28 18.58 29.13
CA GLN A 279 -28.53 17.75 27.94
C GLN A 279 -27.26 17.43 27.15
N LYS A 280 -26.22 18.28 27.22
CA LYS A 280 -24.97 18.05 26.51
C LYS A 280 -24.25 16.83 27.04
N ASP A 281 -24.33 16.54 28.34
CA ASP A 281 -23.75 15.32 28.92
C ASP A 281 -24.44 14.07 28.40
N LEU A 282 -25.78 14.12 28.31
CA LEU A 282 -26.58 13.04 27.75
C LEU A 282 -26.27 12.82 26.27
N ASP A 283 -26.15 13.90 25.50
CA ASP A 283 -25.79 13.84 24.08
C ASP A 283 -24.36 13.31 23.87
N LEU A 284 -23.43 13.68 24.76
CA LEU A 284 -22.06 13.20 24.78
C LEU A 284 -21.98 11.70 24.94
N ILE A 285 -22.65 11.13 25.95
CA ILE A 285 -22.61 9.69 26.17
C ILE A 285 -23.40 8.93 25.09
N GLN A 286 -24.53 9.47 24.63
CA GLN A 286 -25.31 8.87 23.55
C GLN A 286 -24.49 8.79 22.26
N LYS A 287 -23.66 9.80 21.98
CA LYS A 287 -22.74 9.80 20.85
C LYS A 287 -21.67 8.71 20.99
N GLN A 288 -21.14 8.46 22.19
CA GLN A 288 -20.16 7.39 22.42
C GLN A 288 -20.76 5.99 22.26
N ILE A 289 -22.01 5.80 22.68
CA ILE A 289 -22.73 4.51 22.53
C ILE A 289 -22.97 4.18 21.05
N ASN A 290 -23.12 5.19 20.20
CA ASN A 290 -23.41 5.03 18.78
C ASN A 290 -22.15 4.93 17.90
N GLN A 291 -20.94 5.03 18.49
CA GLN A 291 -19.66 4.98 17.78
C GLN A 291 -19.15 3.55 17.65
#